data_AF-A0A9W6YNN6-F1
#
_entry.id   AF-A0A9W6YNN6-F1
#
_cell.length_a   1.000
_cell.length_b   1.000
_cell.length_c   1.000
_cell.angle_alpha   90.00
_cell.angle_beta   90.00
_cell.angle_gamma   90.00
#
_symmetry.space_group_name_H-M   'P 1'
#
loop_
_entity.id
_entity.type
_entity.pdbx_description
1 polymer ?
#
loop_
_entity_poly.entity_id
_entity_poly.type
_entity_poly.pdbx_seq_one_letter_code
_entity_poly.pdbx_strand_id
1 'polypeptide(L)'
;MAIEQSVFVAFGVESERSSSGGVKSLSVANAKPQYKCVTLSLETEEHENMQILEQASATWAKYVLCGVLGVRDAHPETFEGEEKELQILVDGDIPAGCGLSSSSALVVATALASSSALRGQEVLSRVEMAELCRRAEHRVGTMGGGMDQAVSCLARRGVALHLDFSSVPARSSPVCVPDNTVGVTFVVANSFVVAEKAVDAATRFNKRVAVITSAASLKLQQRALHVWSEAERVKTFRAICASMALDVEKQQPSSIQKQLQNLGKVMIASHFSCRILYECSCPELDALVDAAISAGALGARLTGAGWGGCIVALVNKPDVASFIKQIEVSYYRERGIASVEATNAMFESIPASGADIFVRNGAEV
;
A
#
# COMPACT_ATOMS: atom_id res chain seq x y z
N MET A 1 -8.61 0.72 1.84
CA MET A 1 -9.17 -0.03 0.69
C MET A 1 -8.05 -0.22 -0.33
N ALA A 2 -8.13 -1.22 -1.20
CA ALA A 2 -7.22 -1.29 -2.34
C ALA A 2 -7.62 -0.23 -3.38
N ILE A 3 -6.64 0.24 -4.15
CA ILE A 3 -6.81 1.14 -5.30
C ILE A 3 -6.67 0.32 -6.59
N GLU A 4 -7.03 0.90 -7.74
CA GLU A 4 -6.92 0.20 -9.03
C GLU A 4 -5.46 0.02 -9.46
N GLN A 5 -4.61 1.01 -9.18
CA GLN A 5 -3.18 0.90 -9.46
C GLN A 5 -2.60 -0.32 -8.73
N SER A 6 -1.81 -1.09 -9.46
CA SER A 6 -1.39 -2.44 -9.09
C SER A 6 0.06 -2.71 -9.45
N VAL A 7 0.59 -3.81 -8.93
CA VAL A 7 1.84 -4.43 -9.39
C VAL A 7 1.47 -5.71 -10.12
N PHE A 8 1.97 -5.84 -11.34
CA PHE A 8 1.82 -7.02 -12.19
C PHE A 8 3.13 -7.81 -12.18
N VAL A 9 3.03 -9.12 -11.96
CA VAL A 9 4.18 -10.02 -11.98
C VAL A 9 3.88 -11.13 -12.98
N ALA A 10 4.61 -11.12 -14.09
CA ALA A 10 4.71 -12.30 -14.95
C ALA A 10 5.81 -13.20 -14.37
N PHE A 11 5.53 -14.51 -14.31
CA PHE A 11 6.45 -15.46 -13.69
C PHE A 11 6.49 -16.78 -14.45
N GLY A 12 7.61 -17.49 -14.32
CA GLY A 12 7.84 -18.81 -14.89
C GLY A 12 8.93 -19.55 -14.14
N VAL A 13 8.98 -20.87 -14.32
CA VAL A 13 10.06 -21.70 -13.79
C VAL A 13 10.76 -22.37 -14.96
N GLU A 14 12.04 -22.07 -15.14
CA GLU A 14 12.89 -22.72 -16.13
C GLU A 14 13.64 -23.89 -15.48
N SER A 15 13.79 -24.99 -16.21
CA SER A 15 14.46 -26.19 -15.74
C SER A 15 15.25 -26.79 -16.90
N GLU A 16 16.55 -27.03 -16.70
CA GLU A 16 17.43 -27.51 -17.77
C GLU A 16 17.21 -28.97 -18.21
N ARG A 17 16.30 -29.73 -17.56
CA ARG A 17 15.83 -31.08 -17.97
C ARG A 17 14.64 -31.48 -17.10
N SER A 18 14.05 -32.65 -17.34
CA SER A 18 12.92 -33.22 -16.57
C SER A 18 13.24 -33.55 -15.09
N SER A 19 13.84 -32.63 -14.35
CA SER A 19 14.30 -32.83 -12.97
C SER A 19 13.21 -32.47 -11.96
N SER A 20 13.02 -33.37 -11.00
CA SER A 20 12.14 -33.19 -9.84
C SER A 20 12.84 -32.41 -8.73
N GLY A 21 13.46 -31.27 -9.07
CA GLY A 21 14.24 -30.43 -8.14
C GLY A 21 13.55 -29.13 -7.69
N GLY A 22 14.22 -28.37 -6.83
CA GLY A 22 13.75 -27.11 -6.24
C GLY A 22 14.41 -25.88 -6.86
N VAL A 23 13.92 -24.69 -6.51
CA VAL A 23 14.48 -23.44 -7.05
C VAL A 23 15.77 -23.04 -6.35
N LYS A 24 16.81 -22.80 -7.16
CA LYS A 24 18.15 -22.41 -6.71
C LYS A 24 18.56 -21.03 -7.20
N SER A 25 18.01 -20.56 -8.31
CA SER A 25 18.28 -19.23 -8.86
C SER A 25 17.00 -18.41 -9.04
N LEU A 26 17.15 -17.09 -8.95
CA LEU A 26 16.08 -16.11 -9.11
C LEU A 26 16.53 -15.04 -10.09
N SER A 27 15.88 -14.95 -11.25
CA SER A 27 16.06 -13.86 -12.21
C SER A 27 14.93 -12.87 -12.12
N VAL A 28 15.27 -11.60 -11.93
CA VAL A 28 14.33 -10.50 -11.71
C VAL A 28 14.56 -9.42 -12.76
N ALA A 29 13.52 -9.12 -13.52
CA ALA A 29 13.48 -8.04 -14.49
C ALA A 29 12.31 -7.09 -14.21
N ASN A 30 12.40 -5.88 -14.78
CA ASN A 30 11.33 -4.89 -14.70
C ASN A 30 11.01 -4.35 -16.11
N ALA A 31 9.74 -4.14 -16.42
CA ALA A 31 9.30 -3.55 -17.67
C ALA A 31 9.76 -2.08 -17.83
N LYS A 32 10.00 -1.38 -16.71
CA LYS A 32 10.48 0.00 -16.71
C LYS A 32 12.01 0.04 -16.67
N PRO A 33 12.69 0.64 -17.67
CA PRO A 33 14.15 0.60 -17.81
C PRO A 33 14.95 1.18 -16.63
N GLN A 34 14.33 2.05 -15.82
CA GLN A 34 15.00 2.63 -14.64
C GLN A 34 15.32 1.60 -13.54
N TYR A 35 14.63 0.45 -13.52
CA TYR A 35 14.84 -0.61 -12.54
C TYR A 35 15.71 -1.70 -13.15
N LYS A 36 16.96 -1.80 -12.67
CA LYS A 36 17.94 -2.75 -13.18
C LYS A 36 17.51 -4.20 -12.95
N CYS A 37 17.75 -5.04 -13.95
CA CYS A 37 17.61 -6.50 -13.84
C CYS A 37 18.75 -7.10 -13.01
N VAL A 38 18.47 -8.22 -12.35
CA VAL A 38 19.45 -8.94 -11.52
C VAL A 38 19.11 -10.42 -11.47
N THR A 39 20.14 -11.25 -11.39
CA THR A 39 20.02 -12.69 -11.11
C THR A 39 20.73 -12.98 -9.79
N LEU A 40 20.07 -13.74 -8.92
CA LEU A 40 20.53 -14.08 -7.58
C LEU A 40 20.57 -15.59 -7.42
N SER A 41 21.56 -16.10 -6.67
CA SER A 41 21.51 -17.45 -6.13
C SER A 41 20.73 -17.44 -4.82
N LEU A 42 19.73 -18.30 -4.69
CA LEU A 42 18.96 -18.48 -3.45
C LEU A 42 19.70 -19.33 -2.42
N GLU A 43 20.86 -19.90 -2.78
CA GLU A 43 21.76 -20.61 -1.86
C GLU A 43 22.73 -19.66 -1.16
N THR A 44 22.99 -18.49 -1.75
CA THR A 44 23.73 -17.41 -1.12
C THR A 44 22.98 -16.92 0.12
N GLU A 45 23.73 -16.61 1.19
CA GLU A 45 23.14 -16.10 2.43
C GLU A 45 22.30 -14.83 2.18
N GLU A 46 21.22 -14.66 2.95
CA GLU A 46 20.28 -13.55 2.76
C GLU A 46 21.00 -12.19 2.82
N HIS A 47 21.92 -12.01 3.77
CA HIS A 47 22.65 -10.75 3.92
C HIS A 47 23.56 -10.44 2.72
N GLU A 48 24.21 -11.45 2.16
CA GLU A 48 25.05 -11.31 0.97
C GLU A 48 24.21 -10.94 -0.25
N ASN A 49 23.07 -11.60 -0.45
CA ASN A 49 22.12 -11.23 -1.51
C ASN A 49 21.62 -9.80 -1.37
N MET A 50 21.34 -9.33 -0.16
CA MET A 50 20.96 -7.94 0.08
C MET A 50 22.08 -6.95 -0.29
N GLN A 51 23.34 -7.28 -0.03
CA GLN A 51 24.50 -6.47 -0.42
C GLN A 51 24.72 -6.46 -1.94
N ILE A 52 24.57 -7.61 -2.61
CA ILE A 52 24.65 -7.72 -4.08
C ILE A 52 23.64 -6.76 -4.73
N LEU A 53 22.41 -6.72 -4.22
CA LEU A 53 21.37 -5.81 -4.71
C LEU A 53 21.71 -4.33 -4.50
N GLU A 54 22.35 -3.96 -3.40
CA GLU A 54 22.83 -2.60 -3.18
C GLU A 54 23.95 -2.22 -4.14
N GLN A 55 24.96 -3.08 -4.28
CA GLN A 55 26.11 -2.86 -5.16
C GLN A 55 25.69 -2.77 -6.64
N ALA A 56 24.69 -3.56 -7.05
CA ALA A 56 24.12 -3.50 -8.39
C ALA A 56 23.24 -2.25 -8.64
N SER A 57 22.92 -1.47 -7.60
CA SER A 57 21.87 -0.44 -7.63
C SER A 57 20.49 -1.00 -8.00
N ALA A 58 20.19 -2.22 -7.58
CA ALA A 58 18.94 -2.93 -7.81
C ALA A 58 18.13 -3.08 -6.50
N THR A 59 18.15 -2.05 -5.64
CA THR A 59 17.53 -2.08 -4.29
C THR A 59 16.03 -2.35 -4.31
N TRP A 60 15.34 -2.04 -5.40
CA TRP A 60 13.93 -2.38 -5.61
C TRP A 60 13.67 -3.90 -5.57
N ALA A 61 14.63 -4.70 -6.05
CA ALA A 61 14.51 -6.16 -6.09
C ALA A 61 14.65 -6.79 -4.70
N LYS A 62 15.03 -6.03 -3.66
CA LYS A 62 14.96 -6.51 -2.27
C LYS A 62 13.54 -6.90 -1.88
N TYR A 63 12.53 -6.13 -2.32
CA TYR A 63 11.12 -6.44 -2.08
C TYR A 63 10.69 -7.72 -2.81
N VAL A 64 11.20 -7.94 -4.03
CA VAL A 64 10.97 -9.19 -4.78
C VAL A 64 11.54 -10.37 -4.00
N LEU A 65 12.82 -10.28 -3.61
CA LEU A 65 13.52 -11.28 -2.82
C LEU A 65 12.78 -11.57 -1.51
N CYS A 66 12.28 -10.55 -0.81
CA CYS A 66 11.49 -10.75 0.42
C CYS A 66 10.28 -11.65 0.18
N GLY A 67 9.49 -11.40 -0.86
CA GLY A 67 8.32 -12.24 -1.18
C GLY A 67 8.71 -13.70 -1.47
N VAL A 68 9.78 -13.91 -2.25
CA VAL A 68 10.33 -15.25 -2.55
C VAL A 68 10.80 -15.96 -1.28
N LEU A 69 11.58 -15.27 -0.44
CA LEU A 69 12.10 -15.80 0.81
C LEU A 69 10.98 -16.11 1.82
N GLY A 70 9.91 -15.31 1.83
CA GLY A 70 8.74 -15.60 2.65
C GLY A 70 8.08 -16.93 2.25
N VAL A 71 7.99 -17.22 0.95
CA VAL A 71 7.51 -18.52 0.44
C VAL A 71 8.47 -19.64 0.82
N ARG A 72 9.80 -19.42 0.72
CA ARG A 72 10.82 -20.37 1.18
C ARG A 72 10.70 -20.72 2.65
N ASP A 73 10.45 -19.73 3.51
CA ASP A 73 10.26 -19.97 4.95
C ASP A 73 9.02 -20.84 5.24
N ALA A 74 7.95 -20.66 4.45
CA ALA A 74 6.71 -21.40 4.61
C ALA A 74 6.76 -22.81 3.98
N HIS A 75 7.56 -22.97 2.92
CA HIS A 75 7.63 -24.16 2.09
C HIS A 75 9.08 -24.47 1.67
N PRO A 76 9.98 -24.76 2.62
CA PRO A 76 11.40 -24.98 2.33
C PRO A 76 11.63 -26.14 1.34
N GLU A 77 10.76 -27.15 1.34
CA GLU A 77 10.81 -28.31 0.45
C GLU A 77 10.78 -27.93 -1.04
N THR A 78 10.20 -26.77 -1.39
CA THR A 78 10.15 -26.28 -2.77
C THR A 78 11.47 -25.67 -3.27
N PHE A 79 12.44 -25.50 -2.37
CA PHE A 79 13.77 -24.95 -2.65
C PHE A 79 14.89 -25.99 -2.43
N GLU A 80 14.53 -27.26 -2.16
CA GLU A 80 15.46 -28.38 -2.02
C GLU A 80 15.56 -29.19 -3.34
N GLY A 81 16.73 -29.77 -3.65
CA GLY A 81 16.96 -30.56 -4.87
C GLY A 81 17.56 -29.76 -6.05
N GLU A 82 17.52 -30.32 -7.26
CA GLU A 82 18.28 -29.84 -8.43
C GLU A 82 17.71 -28.60 -9.15
N GLU A 83 18.62 -27.90 -9.84
CA GLU A 83 18.59 -26.50 -10.30
C GLU A 83 17.38 -26.11 -11.16
N LYS A 84 16.38 -25.49 -10.53
CA LYS A 84 15.38 -24.67 -11.22
C LYS A 84 15.66 -23.19 -11.03
N GLU A 85 15.28 -22.42 -12.04
CA GLU A 85 15.32 -20.97 -12.02
C GLU A 85 13.91 -20.39 -11.95
N LEU A 86 13.65 -19.54 -10.97
CA LEU A 86 12.44 -18.73 -10.92
C LEU A 86 12.68 -17.42 -11.69
N GLN A 87 11.91 -17.20 -12.74
CA GLN A 87 11.97 -15.99 -13.55
C GLN A 87 10.78 -15.09 -13.21
N ILE A 88 11.06 -13.83 -12.91
CA ILE A 88 10.08 -12.81 -12.55
C ILE A 88 10.28 -11.56 -13.41
N LEU A 89 9.21 -11.12 -14.08
CA LEU A 89 9.13 -9.84 -14.76
C LEU A 89 8.06 -8.98 -14.08
N VAL A 90 8.48 -7.83 -13.56
CA VAL A 90 7.63 -6.90 -12.81
C VAL A 90 7.23 -5.71 -13.68
N ASP A 91 5.96 -5.33 -13.62
CA ASP A 91 5.46 -4.02 -14.04
C ASP A 91 4.51 -3.47 -12.96
N GLY A 92 4.21 -2.18 -12.98
CA GLY A 92 3.23 -1.61 -12.05
C GLY A 92 3.05 -0.12 -12.22
N ASP A 93 1.86 0.37 -11.91
CA ASP A 93 1.46 1.76 -12.08
C ASP A 93 1.19 2.49 -10.75
N ILE A 94 1.39 1.80 -9.61
CA ILE A 94 1.43 2.47 -8.30
C ILE A 94 2.67 3.38 -8.25
N PRO A 95 2.52 4.70 -8.02
CA PRO A 95 3.68 5.58 -7.93
C PRO A 95 4.59 5.15 -6.77
N ALA A 96 5.89 5.07 -7.03
CA ALA A 96 6.86 4.66 -6.02
C ALA A 96 7.04 5.74 -4.94
N GLY A 97 7.24 5.32 -3.68
CA GLY A 97 7.57 6.22 -2.58
C GLY A 97 6.51 7.27 -2.23
N CYS A 98 5.25 7.07 -2.64
CA CYS A 98 4.17 8.04 -2.46
C CYS A 98 3.13 7.67 -1.38
N GLY A 99 3.43 6.70 -0.51
CA GLY A 99 2.49 6.31 0.56
C GLY A 99 1.25 5.52 0.09
N LEU A 100 1.28 4.98 -1.14
CA LEU A 100 0.26 4.06 -1.69
C LEU A 100 0.69 2.58 -1.64
N SER A 101 1.68 2.26 -0.81
CA SER A 101 2.09 0.87 -0.51
C SER A 101 2.59 0.05 -1.71
N SER A 102 3.26 0.67 -2.67
CA SER A 102 3.90 -0.03 -3.80
C SER A 102 4.92 -1.09 -3.38
N SER A 103 5.62 -0.90 -2.25
CA SER A 103 6.52 -1.91 -1.67
C SER A 103 5.78 -3.17 -1.27
N SER A 104 4.73 -3.04 -0.48
CA SER A 104 3.93 -4.17 0.00
C SER A 104 3.16 -4.85 -1.14
N ALA A 105 2.68 -4.08 -2.13
CA ALA A 105 2.08 -4.65 -3.33
C ALA A 105 3.08 -5.53 -4.09
N LEU A 106 4.33 -5.08 -4.22
CA LEU A 106 5.40 -5.86 -4.85
C LEU A 106 5.73 -7.12 -4.06
N VAL A 107 5.88 -7.05 -2.73
CA VAL A 107 6.11 -8.23 -1.87
C VAL A 107 4.98 -9.24 -1.98
N VAL A 108 3.71 -8.79 -1.95
CA VAL A 108 2.53 -9.67 -2.06
C VAL A 108 2.45 -10.31 -3.44
N ALA A 109 2.64 -9.52 -4.50
CA ALA A 109 2.58 -10.03 -5.87
C ALA A 109 3.67 -11.08 -6.13
N THR A 110 4.90 -10.85 -5.63
CA THR A 110 6.00 -11.80 -5.83
C THR A 110 5.88 -13.04 -4.96
N ALA A 111 5.37 -12.92 -3.73
CA ALA A 111 5.05 -14.08 -2.90
C ALA A 111 3.93 -14.93 -3.52
N LEU A 112 2.88 -14.31 -4.05
CA LEU A 112 1.79 -15.00 -4.74
C LEU A 112 2.28 -15.69 -6.01
N ALA A 113 3.07 -14.99 -6.83
CA ALA A 113 3.71 -15.54 -8.03
C ALA A 113 4.61 -16.73 -7.71
N SER A 114 5.49 -16.59 -6.71
CA SER A 114 6.42 -17.65 -6.30
C SER A 114 5.67 -18.86 -5.74
N SER A 115 4.67 -18.64 -4.89
CA SER A 115 3.84 -19.72 -4.36
C SER A 115 3.10 -20.45 -5.48
N SER A 116 2.55 -19.73 -6.46
CA SER A 116 1.85 -20.34 -7.60
C SER A 116 2.80 -21.10 -8.53
N ALA A 117 3.97 -20.54 -8.81
CA ALA A 117 5.00 -21.14 -9.65
C ALA A 117 5.50 -22.49 -9.10
N LEU A 118 5.63 -22.58 -7.77
CA LEU A 118 6.25 -23.73 -7.10
C LEU A 118 5.24 -24.78 -6.62
N ARG A 119 4.01 -24.36 -6.31
CA ARG A 119 2.99 -25.23 -5.68
C ARG A 119 1.68 -25.32 -6.47
N GLY A 120 1.58 -24.66 -7.62
CA GLY A 120 0.36 -24.66 -8.43
C GLY A 120 -0.81 -23.96 -7.72
N GLN A 121 -1.95 -24.64 -7.59
CA GLN A 121 -3.19 -24.08 -7.03
C GLN A 121 -3.34 -24.29 -5.51
N GLU A 122 -2.44 -25.00 -4.85
CA GLU A 122 -2.47 -25.16 -3.38
C GLU A 122 -1.95 -23.90 -2.67
N VAL A 123 -2.58 -22.75 -2.92
CA VAL A 123 -2.12 -21.46 -2.41
C VAL A 123 -2.43 -21.35 -0.91
N LEU A 124 -1.50 -20.77 -0.14
CA LEU A 124 -1.77 -20.28 1.21
C LEU A 124 -3.07 -19.47 1.23
N SER A 125 -3.85 -19.54 2.31
CA SER A 125 -5.02 -18.68 2.43
C SER A 125 -4.61 -17.21 2.31
N ARG A 126 -5.51 -16.34 1.83
CA ARG A 126 -5.22 -14.89 1.69
C ARG A 126 -4.75 -14.24 2.99
N VAL A 127 -5.19 -14.77 4.13
CA VAL A 127 -4.79 -14.30 5.47
C VAL A 127 -3.37 -14.76 5.81
N GLU A 128 -3.03 -16.01 5.54
CA GLU A 128 -1.66 -16.53 5.71
C GLU A 128 -0.68 -15.83 4.77
N MET A 129 -1.08 -15.58 3.52
CA MET A 129 -0.29 -14.82 2.55
C MET A 129 0.01 -13.40 3.06
N ALA A 130 -1.00 -12.71 3.61
CA ALA A 130 -0.80 -11.38 4.19
C ALA A 130 0.19 -11.39 5.36
N GLU A 131 0.09 -12.37 6.26
CA GLU A 131 0.98 -12.49 7.42
C GLU A 131 2.41 -12.91 7.04
N LEU A 132 2.54 -13.81 6.06
CA LEU A 132 3.83 -14.17 5.45
C LEU A 132 4.50 -12.93 4.86
N CYS A 133 3.79 -12.17 4.03
CA CYS A 133 4.32 -10.97 3.38
C CYS A 133 4.69 -9.88 4.39
N ARG A 134 3.89 -9.73 5.46
CA ARG A 134 4.18 -8.79 6.55
C ARG A 134 5.52 -9.09 7.20
N ARG A 135 5.78 -10.36 7.55
CA ARG A 135 7.07 -10.78 8.14
C ARG A 135 8.20 -10.67 7.13
N ALA A 136 7.95 -11.07 5.89
CA ALA A 136 8.95 -11.01 4.84
C ALA A 136 9.42 -9.58 4.54
N GLU A 137 8.53 -8.59 4.50
CA GLU A 137 8.90 -7.19 4.22
C GLU A 137 9.79 -6.57 5.31
N HIS A 138 9.83 -7.14 6.53
CA HIS A 138 10.76 -6.68 7.57
C HIS A 138 12.23 -6.86 7.17
N ARG A 139 12.54 -7.79 6.25
CA ARG A 139 13.89 -8.04 5.72
C ARG A 139 14.47 -6.84 4.95
N VAL A 140 13.63 -5.94 4.42
CA VAL A 140 14.12 -4.69 3.83
C VAL A 140 14.54 -3.64 4.86
N GLY A 141 14.40 -3.95 6.16
CA GLY A 141 14.75 -3.09 7.29
C GLY A 141 13.60 -2.23 7.82
N THR A 142 12.41 -2.27 7.23
CA THR A 142 11.24 -1.53 7.73
C THR A 142 10.43 -2.36 8.73
N MET A 143 10.18 -1.83 9.92
CA MET A 143 9.42 -2.53 10.96
C MET A 143 7.92 -2.19 10.87
N GLY A 144 7.34 -2.36 9.67
CA GLY A 144 5.94 -2.03 9.38
C GLY A 144 4.92 -2.92 10.10
N GLY A 145 3.68 -2.43 10.19
CA GLY A 145 2.52 -3.26 10.54
C GLY A 145 2.05 -4.12 9.36
N GLY A 146 0.87 -4.75 9.51
CA GLY A 146 0.29 -5.66 8.50
C GLY A 146 -0.82 -5.08 7.62
N MET A 147 -1.09 -3.77 7.70
CA MET A 147 -2.23 -3.14 7.00
C MET A 147 -2.13 -3.31 5.48
N ASP A 148 -0.97 -2.98 4.92
CA ASP A 148 -0.76 -2.87 3.47
C ASP A 148 -0.86 -4.24 2.79
N GLN A 149 -0.21 -5.25 3.38
CA GLN A 149 -0.25 -6.63 2.90
C GLN A 149 -1.63 -7.23 3.08
N ALA A 150 -2.31 -6.97 4.20
CA ALA A 150 -3.67 -7.44 4.45
C ALA A 150 -4.67 -6.83 3.47
N VAL A 151 -4.61 -5.53 3.20
CA VAL A 151 -5.47 -4.90 2.18
C VAL A 151 -5.18 -5.49 0.80
N SER A 152 -3.90 -5.63 0.43
CA SER A 152 -3.51 -6.23 -0.86
C SER A 152 -4.08 -7.65 -1.02
N CYS A 153 -4.02 -8.49 0.01
CA CYS A 153 -4.53 -9.87 -0.09
C CYS A 153 -6.06 -10.00 0.05
N LEU A 154 -6.71 -9.19 0.89
CA LEU A 154 -8.08 -9.41 1.35
C LEU A 154 -9.11 -8.48 0.69
N ALA A 155 -8.68 -7.44 -0.03
CA ALA A 155 -9.60 -6.47 -0.62
C ALA A 155 -10.59 -7.11 -1.60
N ARG A 156 -11.79 -6.51 -1.64
CA ARG A 156 -12.86 -6.87 -2.55
C ARG A 156 -13.41 -5.59 -3.16
N ARG A 157 -13.63 -5.63 -4.48
CA ARG A 157 -14.18 -4.51 -5.23
C ARG A 157 -15.50 -4.03 -4.60
N GLY A 158 -15.64 -2.72 -4.49
CA GLY A 158 -16.84 -2.04 -4.00
C GLY A 158 -16.93 -1.86 -2.48
N VAL A 159 -16.06 -2.48 -1.67
CA VAL A 159 -16.06 -2.29 -0.20
C VAL A 159 -14.67 -2.00 0.36
N ALA A 160 -14.60 -1.09 1.34
CA ALA A 160 -13.39 -0.94 2.14
C ALA A 160 -13.28 -2.07 3.17
N LEU A 161 -12.12 -2.16 3.82
CA LEU A 161 -11.84 -3.16 4.85
C LEU A 161 -11.57 -2.49 6.18
N HIS A 162 -12.24 -2.95 7.22
CA HIS A 162 -11.81 -2.77 8.60
C HIS A 162 -10.93 -3.95 9.00
N LEU A 163 -9.68 -3.67 9.36
CA LEU A 163 -8.71 -4.66 9.82
C LEU A 163 -8.56 -4.58 11.34
N ASP A 164 -8.69 -5.72 12.01
CA ASP A 164 -8.50 -5.87 13.45
C ASP A 164 -7.32 -6.81 13.73
N PHE A 165 -6.26 -6.23 14.28
CA PHE A 165 -5.02 -6.92 14.65
C PHE A 165 -4.97 -7.33 16.12
N SER A 166 -6.08 -7.23 16.86
CA SER A 166 -6.15 -7.68 18.26
C SER A 166 -6.16 -9.20 18.42
N SER A 167 -6.37 -9.94 17.32
CA SER A 167 -6.29 -11.39 17.25
C SER A 167 -5.23 -11.86 16.24
N VAL A 168 -4.74 -13.09 16.41
CA VAL A 168 -3.88 -13.79 15.44
C VAL A 168 -4.60 -15.07 14.99
N PRO A 169 -4.91 -15.24 13.68
CA PRO A 169 -4.67 -14.28 12.61
C PRO A 169 -5.54 -13.01 12.72
N ALA A 170 -5.12 -11.96 12.01
CA ALA A 170 -5.87 -10.70 11.93
C ALA A 170 -7.26 -10.93 11.32
N ARG A 171 -8.27 -10.24 11.85
CA ARG A 171 -9.65 -10.30 11.35
C ARG A 171 -9.90 -9.15 10.39
N SER A 172 -10.79 -9.39 9.42
CA SER A 172 -11.25 -8.35 8.50
C SER A 172 -12.78 -8.36 8.41
N SER A 173 -13.36 -7.19 8.19
CA SER A 173 -14.79 -7.02 7.92
C SER A 173 -15.02 -5.93 6.89
N PRO A 174 -16.02 -6.08 5.99
CA PRO A 174 -16.29 -5.07 4.98
C PRO A 174 -16.86 -3.79 5.61
N VAL A 175 -16.55 -2.66 5.00
CA VAL A 175 -17.11 -1.34 5.33
C VAL A 175 -17.60 -0.70 4.04
N CYS A 176 -18.90 -0.43 3.98
CA CYS A 176 -19.50 0.35 2.89
C CYS A 176 -19.14 1.82 3.09
N VAL A 177 -18.11 2.28 2.37
CA VAL A 177 -17.73 3.70 2.37
C VAL A 177 -18.61 4.47 1.40
N PRO A 178 -18.82 5.78 1.59
CA PRO A 178 -19.59 6.58 0.66
C PRO A 178 -18.91 6.61 -0.71
N ASP A 179 -19.73 6.50 -1.75
CA ASP A 179 -19.33 6.44 -3.15
C ASP A 179 -20.26 7.29 -4.03
N ASN A 180 -20.16 7.10 -5.34
CA ASN A 180 -20.94 7.85 -6.32
C ASN A 180 -22.47 7.73 -6.12
N THR A 181 -22.96 6.69 -5.44
CA THR A 181 -24.39 6.50 -5.16
C THR A 181 -24.94 7.55 -4.18
N VAL A 182 -24.09 8.09 -3.32
CA VAL A 182 -24.40 9.19 -2.39
C VAL A 182 -23.75 10.51 -2.83
N GLY A 183 -23.30 10.59 -4.09
CA GLY A 183 -22.85 11.84 -4.71
C GLY A 183 -21.44 12.29 -4.30
N VAL A 184 -20.59 11.40 -3.77
CA VAL A 184 -19.20 11.71 -3.42
C VAL A 184 -18.23 10.67 -3.98
N THR A 185 -16.94 10.99 -3.96
CA THR A 185 -15.85 10.06 -4.33
C THR A 185 -14.61 10.37 -3.51
N PHE A 186 -13.66 9.45 -3.48
CA PHE A 186 -12.32 9.73 -2.95
C PHE A 186 -11.40 10.12 -4.10
N VAL A 187 -10.64 11.20 -3.90
CA VAL A 187 -9.57 11.62 -4.81
C VAL A 187 -8.24 11.47 -4.10
N VAL A 188 -7.31 10.77 -4.72
CA VAL A 188 -5.91 10.69 -4.29
C VAL A 188 -5.13 11.77 -5.03
N ALA A 189 -4.26 12.49 -4.33
CA ALA A 189 -3.38 13.50 -4.92
C ALA A 189 -1.96 13.36 -4.37
N ASN A 190 -0.97 13.31 -5.25
CA ASN A 190 0.44 13.14 -4.88
C ASN A 190 1.12 14.50 -4.63
N SER A 191 1.83 14.65 -3.52
CA SER A 191 2.62 15.85 -3.20
C SER A 191 3.89 16.02 -4.04
N PHE A 192 4.30 14.99 -4.78
CA PHE A 192 5.61 14.87 -5.44
C PHE A 192 6.83 14.84 -4.51
N VAL A 193 6.62 14.83 -3.19
CA VAL A 193 7.69 14.55 -2.24
C VAL A 193 7.82 13.03 -2.11
N VAL A 194 8.89 12.47 -2.65
CA VAL A 194 9.19 11.03 -2.52
C VAL A 194 9.69 10.76 -1.10
N ALA A 195 9.02 9.82 -0.41
CA ALA A 195 9.40 9.36 0.92
C ALA A 195 9.71 7.86 0.89
N GLU A 196 10.97 7.52 0.61
CA GLU A 196 11.42 6.13 0.62
C GLU A 196 11.56 5.59 2.04
N LYS A 197 10.52 4.88 2.49
CA LYS A 197 10.39 4.32 3.84
C LYS A 197 11.60 3.48 4.29
N ALA A 198 12.20 2.72 3.39
CA ALA A 198 13.35 1.86 3.69
C ALA A 198 14.65 2.65 3.89
N VAL A 199 14.86 3.73 3.13
CA VAL A 199 16.08 4.57 3.22
C VAL A 199 16.15 5.26 4.57
N ASP A 200 15.04 5.87 5.00
CA ASP A 200 14.93 6.58 6.27
C ASP A 200 14.36 5.71 7.41
N ALA A 201 14.37 4.37 7.27
CA ALA A 201 13.70 3.47 8.19
C ALA A 201 14.21 3.67 9.63
N ALA A 202 15.53 3.61 9.82
CA ALA A 202 16.15 3.73 11.14
C ALA A 202 15.98 5.11 11.80
N THR A 203 15.84 6.17 11.00
CA THR A 203 15.84 7.57 11.48
C THR A 203 14.45 8.16 11.64
N ARG A 204 13.47 7.70 10.86
CA ARG A 204 12.08 8.19 10.85
C ARG A 204 11.09 7.09 11.24
N PHE A 205 10.89 6.12 10.36
CA PHE A 205 9.79 5.15 10.46
C PHE A 205 9.94 4.22 11.67
N ASN A 206 11.06 3.49 11.78
CA ASN A 206 11.31 2.56 12.88
C ASN A 206 11.42 3.27 14.24
N LYS A 207 11.85 4.55 14.29
CA LYS A 207 11.81 5.32 15.55
C LYS A 207 10.40 5.52 16.07
N ARG A 208 9.39 5.55 15.20
CA ARG A 208 7.97 5.63 15.61
C ARG A 208 7.43 4.29 16.09
N VAL A 209 8.07 3.18 15.68
CA VAL A 209 7.72 1.81 16.07
C VAL A 209 8.43 1.37 17.35
N ALA A 210 9.66 1.84 17.58
CA ALA A 210 10.47 1.46 18.73
C ALA A 210 9.79 1.78 20.08
N VAL A 211 9.67 0.73 20.90
CA VAL A 211 9.23 0.79 22.30
C VAL A 211 10.45 0.41 23.15
N ILE A 212 10.92 1.35 24.00
CA ILE A 212 12.04 1.23 24.97
C ILE A 212 13.42 1.50 24.32
N THR A 213 14.11 2.63 24.56
CA THR A 213 15.00 2.79 25.75
C THR A 213 15.21 4.25 26.23
N SER A 214 14.49 5.25 25.71
CA SER A 214 14.43 6.58 26.36
C SER A 214 13.14 7.33 26.03
N ALA A 215 12.23 7.41 27.01
CA ALA A 215 10.87 7.94 26.82
C ALA A 215 10.82 9.40 26.36
N ALA A 216 11.82 10.22 26.74
CA ALA A 216 11.87 11.64 26.42
C ALA A 216 12.28 11.92 24.97
N SER A 217 13.27 11.18 24.42
CA SER A 217 13.72 11.38 23.03
C SER A 217 12.70 10.85 21.99
N LEU A 218 11.86 9.90 22.41
CA LEU A 218 10.87 9.24 21.56
C LEU A 218 9.46 9.83 21.67
N LYS A 219 9.24 10.92 22.41
CA LYS A 219 7.91 11.57 22.56
C LYS A 219 6.78 10.56 22.84
N LEU A 220 7.03 9.57 23.69
CA LEU A 220 6.14 8.39 23.84
C LEU A 220 4.70 8.77 24.20
N GLN A 221 4.51 9.71 25.12
CA GLN A 221 3.17 10.18 25.51
C GLN A 221 2.40 10.76 24.32
N GLN A 222 3.04 11.64 23.54
CA GLN A 222 2.44 12.27 22.37
C GLN A 222 2.05 11.23 21.31
N ARG A 223 2.92 10.25 21.07
CA ARG A 223 2.67 9.18 20.09
C ARG A 223 1.61 8.19 20.58
N ALA A 224 1.59 7.85 21.86
CA ALA A 224 0.54 7.03 22.46
C ALA A 224 -0.83 7.70 22.33
N LEU A 225 -0.90 9.02 22.53
CA LEU A 225 -2.11 9.80 22.32
C LEU A 225 -2.56 9.78 20.85
N HIS A 226 -1.62 9.89 19.90
CA HIS A 226 -1.94 9.70 18.48
C HIS A 226 -2.56 8.33 18.23
N VAL A 227 -1.87 7.24 18.61
CA VAL A 227 -2.31 5.87 18.35
C VAL A 227 -3.69 5.59 18.95
N TRP A 228 -3.90 5.98 20.21
CA TRP A 228 -5.19 5.82 20.89
C TRP A 228 -6.30 6.60 20.19
N SER A 229 -6.07 7.90 19.92
CA SER A 229 -7.08 8.74 19.29
C SER A 229 -7.35 8.36 17.83
N GLU A 230 -6.36 7.79 17.12
CA GLU A 230 -6.54 7.30 15.75
C GLU A 230 -7.38 6.03 15.74
N ALA A 231 -7.18 5.12 16.70
CA ALA A 231 -8.04 3.95 16.85
C ALA A 231 -9.52 4.34 17.11
N GLU A 232 -9.76 5.36 17.92
CA GLU A 232 -11.11 5.91 18.13
C GLU A 232 -11.67 6.59 16.88
N ARG A 233 -10.83 7.30 16.10
CA ARG A 233 -11.25 7.87 14.80
C ARG A 233 -11.63 6.78 13.80
N VAL A 234 -10.91 5.66 13.75
CA VAL A 234 -11.27 4.50 12.90
C VAL A 234 -12.62 3.92 13.30
N LYS A 235 -12.87 3.72 14.60
CA LYS A 235 -14.18 3.26 15.10
C LYS A 235 -15.29 4.25 14.73
N THR A 236 -15.04 5.54 14.90
CA THR A 236 -15.98 6.62 14.56
C THR A 236 -16.29 6.65 13.06
N PHE A 237 -15.25 6.58 12.22
CA PHE A 237 -15.40 6.53 10.76
C PHE A 237 -16.28 5.35 10.33
N ARG A 238 -16.01 4.16 10.89
CA ARG A 238 -16.81 2.96 10.62
C ARG A 238 -18.25 3.11 11.08
N ALA A 239 -18.50 3.67 12.27
CA ALA A 239 -19.84 3.91 12.78
C ALA A 239 -20.63 4.90 11.90
N ILE A 240 -19.98 5.96 11.41
CA ILE A 240 -20.57 6.92 10.47
C ILE A 240 -20.95 6.20 9.17
N CYS A 241 -20.06 5.39 8.60
CA CYS A 241 -20.34 4.63 7.38
C CYS A 241 -21.53 3.66 7.56
N ALA A 242 -21.58 2.94 8.68
CA ALA A 242 -22.69 2.03 8.98
C ALA A 242 -24.03 2.76 9.16
N SER A 243 -24.02 3.90 9.86
CA SER A 243 -25.21 4.73 10.01
C SER A 243 -25.67 5.31 8.67
N MET A 244 -24.74 5.64 7.77
CA MET A 244 -25.05 6.17 6.45
C MET A 244 -25.68 5.14 5.53
N ALA A 245 -25.20 3.90 5.54
CA ALA A 245 -25.84 2.82 4.79
C ALA A 245 -27.32 2.67 5.17
N LEU A 246 -27.66 2.74 6.46
CA LEU A 246 -29.04 2.70 6.94
C LEU A 246 -29.87 3.93 6.49
N ASP A 247 -29.25 5.11 6.44
CA ASP A 247 -29.92 6.33 6.02
C ASP A 247 -30.17 6.38 4.50
N VAL A 248 -29.31 5.73 3.71
CA VAL A 248 -29.52 5.49 2.27
C VAL A 248 -30.75 4.60 2.06
N GLU A 249 -30.84 3.48 2.78
CA GLU A 249 -32.00 2.57 2.71
C GLU A 249 -33.30 3.28 3.09
N LYS A 250 -33.26 4.16 4.09
CA LYS A 250 -34.40 4.96 4.56
C LYS A 250 -34.65 6.24 3.75
N GLN A 251 -33.85 6.50 2.72
CA GLN A 251 -33.92 7.70 1.87
C GLN A 251 -33.93 9.01 2.68
N GLN A 252 -32.96 9.18 3.58
CA GLN A 252 -32.83 10.34 4.48
C GLN A 252 -31.69 11.30 4.04
N PRO A 253 -31.90 12.14 3.00
CA PRO A 253 -30.83 12.92 2.37
C PRO A 253 -30.15 13.91 3.33
N SER A 254 -30.90 14.52 4.25
CA SER A 254 -30.33 15.45 5.24
C SER A 254 -29.40 14.75 6.24
N SER A 255 -29.73 13.51 6.62
CA SER A 255 -28.89 12.69 7.51
C SER A 255 -27.61 12.24 6.82
N ILE A 256 -27.73 11.78 5.56
CA ILE A 256 -26.58 11.40 4.71
C ILE A 256 -25.61 12.58 4.58
N GLN A 257 -26.12 13.78 4.25
CA GLN A 257 -25.29 14.97 4.12
C GLN A 257 -24.56 15.32 5.44
N LYS A 258 -25.23 15.21 6.58
CA LYS A 258 -24.63 15.44 7.90
C LYS A 258 -23.53 14.42 8.21
N GLN A 259 -23.73 13.15 7.83
CA GLN A 259 -22.73 12.11 8.02
C GLN A 259 -21.52 12.29 7.12
N LEU A 260 -21.71 12.71 5.87
CA LEU A 260 -20.61 13.07 4.95
C LEU A 260 -19.74 14.19 5.54
N GLN A 261 -20.36 15.24 6.07
CA GLN A 261 -19.64 16.31 6.78
C GLN A 261 -18.89 15.78 8.02
N ASN A 262 -19.49 14.88 8.78
CA ASN A 262 -18.82 14.28 9.95
C ASN A 262 -17.65 13.37 9.53
N LEU A 263 -17.76 12.64 8.42
CA LEU A 263 -16.68 11.85 7.86
C LEU A 263 -15.48 12.75 7.50
N GLY A 264 -15.76 13.87 6.83
CA GLY A 264 -14.77 14.89 6.49
C GLY A 264 -14.04 15.44 7.71
N LYS A 265 -14.78 15.76 8.79
CA LYS A 265 -14.19 16.20 10.07
C LYS A 265 -13.27 15.14 10.68
N VAL A 266 -13.64 13.86 10.62
CA VAL A 266 -12.79 12.76 11.12
C VAL A 266 -11.49 12.67 10.31
N MET A 267 -11.55 12.83 8.98
CA MET A 267 -10.36 12.85 8.12
C MET A 267 -9.42 14.00 8.46
N ILE A 268 -9.96 15.23 8.60
CA ILE A 268 -9.18 16.42 8.96
C ILE A 268 -8.54 16.25 10.35
N ALA A 269 -9.29 15.74 11.33
CA ALA A 269 -8.78 15.48 12.67
C ALA A 269 -7.64 14.44 12.68
N SER A 270 -7.74 13.41 11.81
CA SER A 270 -6.65 12.45 11.61
C SER A 270 -5.42 13.12 11.03
N HIS A 271 -5.56 13.95 9.98
CA HIS A 271 -4.43 14.69 9.41
C HIS A 271 -3.72 15.57 10.44
N PHE A 272 -4.49 16.34 11.22
CA PHE A 272 -3.95 17.18 12.29
C PHE A 272 -3.19 16.35 13.33
N SER A 273 -3.73 15.18 13.70
CA SER A 273 -3.05 14.26 14.62
C SER A 273 -1.74 13.71 14.02
N CYS A 274 -1.73 13.33 12.74
CA CYS A 274 -0.52 12.90 12.03
C CYS A 274 0.54 14.02 11.98
N ARG A 275 0.12 15.26 11.72
CA ARG A 275 0.98 16.44 11.66
C ARG A 275 1.58 16.80 13.02
N ILE A 276 0.74 16.92 14.05
CA ILE A 276 1.14 17.47 15.35
C ILE A 276 1.59 16.39 16.34
N LEU A 277 0.81 15.31 16.48
CA LEU A 277 1.09 14.28 17.48
C LEU A 277 2.04 13.20 16.96
N TYR A 278 1.88 12.75 15.73
CA TYR A 278 2.77 11.71 15.18
C TYR A 278 4.00 12.28 14.47
N GLU A 279 3.94 13.55 14.07
CA GLU A 279 4.99 14.25 13.33
C GLU A 279 5.44 13.47 12.10
N CYS A 280 4.47 13.00 11.32
CA CYS A 280 4.66 12.29 10.06
C CYS A 280 4.09 13.03 8.84
N SER A 281 3.75 14.31 8.96
CA SER A 281 3.46 15.14 7.78
C SER A 281 4.74 15.79 7.21
N CYS A 282 4.58 16.62 6.18
CA CYS A 282 5.58 17.55 5.68
C CYS A 282 4.89 18.83 5.16
N PRO A 283 5.62 19.94 4.95
CA PRO A 283 5.03 21.19 4.47
C PRO A 283 4.23 21.03 3.16
N GLU A 284 4.68 20.14 2.27
CA GLU A 284 4.04 19.86 1.00
C GLU A 284 2.74 19.09 1.17
N LEU A 285 2.66 18.13 2.10
CA LEU A 285 1.42 17.44 2.44
C LEU A 285 0.43 18.39 3.12
N ASP A 286 0.90 19.20 4.07
CA ASP A 286 0.07 20.17 4.78
C ASP A 286 -0.57 21.17 3.80
N ALA A 287 0.25 21.74 2.90
CA ALA A 287 -0.23 22.65 1.87
C ALA A 287 -1.18 21.97 0.86
N LEU A 288 -0.96 20.69 0.54
CA LEU A 288 -1.85 19.95 -0.37
C LEU A 288 -3.20 19.65 0.28
N VAL A 289 -3.22 19.33 1.58
CA VAL A 289 -4.47 19.19 2.33
C VAL A 289 -5.22 20.52 2.39
N ASP A 290 -4.53 21.62 2.71
CA ASP A 290 -5.16 22.95 2.75
C ASP A 290 -5.72 23.37 1.38
N ALA A 291 -4.98 23.09 0.29
CA ALA A 291 -5.45 23.31 -1.08
C ALA A 291 -6.68 22.45 -1.41
N ALA A 292 -6.71 21.18 -0.99
CA ALA A 292 -7.84 20.30 -1.22
C ALA A 292 -9.11 20.78 -0.48
N ILE A 293 -8.97 21.19 0.78
CA ILE A 293 -10.10 21.75 1.55
C ILE A 293 -10.59 23.05 0.90
N SER A 294 -9.68 23.93 0.49
CA SER A 294 -10.01 25.19 -0.19
C SER A 294 -10.71 24.96 -1.54
N ALA A 295 -10.38 23.85 -2.21
CA ALA A 295 -10.99 23.43 -3.48
C ALA A 295 -12.34 22.71 -3.31
N GLY A 296 -12.86 22.57 -2.08
CA GLY A 296 -14.19 22.03 -1.82
C GLY A 296 -14.23 20.58 -1.33
N ALA A 297 -13.09 19.97 -0.96
CA ALA A 297 -13.12 18.67 -0.29
C ALA A 297 -13.84 18.77 1.07
N LEU A 298 -14.71 17.80 1.35
CA LEU A 298 -15.40 17.65 2.63
C LEU A 298 -14.41 17.34 3.77
N GLY A 299 -13.33 16.64 3.43
CA GLY A 299 -12.19 16.39 4.31
C GLY A 299 -11.04 15.78 3.54
N ALA A 300 -9.82 16.04 3.99
CA ALA A 300 -8.60 15.53 3.37
C ALA A 300 -7.56 15.20 4.44
N ARG A 301 -6.71 14.20 4.14
CA ARG A 301 -5.57 13.81 5.00
C ARG A 301 -4.46 13.16 4.20
N LEU A 302 -3.25 13.19 4.71
CA LEU A 302 -2.17 12.32 4.24
C LEU A 302 -2.58 10.83 4.30
N THR A 303 -2.02 10.01 3.41
CA THR A 303 -2.17 8.55 3.43
C THR A 303 -0.80 7.86 3.40
N GLY A 304 -0.74 6.62 3.88
CA GLY A 304 0.50 5.88 4.04
C GLY A 304 1.36 6.37 5.21
N ALA A 305 2.67 6.21 5.09
CA ALA A 305 3.62 6.51 6.17
C ALA A 305 3.77 8.02 6.44
N GLY A 306 3.55 8.86 5.42
CA GLY A 306 3.77 10.30 5.49
C GLY A 306 5.22 10.71 5.18
N TRP A 307 5.62 11.90 5.64
CA TRP A 307 6.86 12.62 5.27
C TRP A 307 7.00 12.91 3.77
N GLY A 308 5.88 12.88 3.06
CA GLY A 308 5.77 12.94 1.61
C GLY A 308 4.68 12.00 1.12
N GLY A 309 4.57 11.86 -0.20
CA GLY A 309 3.60 11.01 -0.86
C GLY A 309 2.22 11.64 -1.01
N CYS A 310 1.17 10.87 -0.85
CA CYS A 310 -0.18 11.26 -1.24
C CYS A 310 -1.05 11.72 -0.08
N ILE A 311 -2.06 12.51 -0.44
CA ILE A 311 -3.27 12.71 0.36
C ILE A 311 -4.43 11.90 -0.22
N VAL A 312 -5.46 11.69 0.60
CA VAL A 312 -6.78 11.25 0.18
C VAL A 312 -7.81 12.30 0.61
N ALA A 313 -8.65 12.73 -0.32
CA ALA A 313 -9.68 13.73 -0.12
C ALA A 313 -11.07 13.15 -0.45
N LEU A 314 -12.07 13.47 0.38
CA LEU A 314 -13.47 13.17 0.10
C LEU A 314 -14.08 14.38 -0.62
N VAL A 315 -14.55 14.18 -1.85
CA VAL A 315 -15.01 15.25 -2.74
C VAL A 315 -16.41 14.95 -3.24
N ASN A 316 -17.26 15.96 -3.39
CA ASN A 316 -18.54 15.77 -4.08
C ASN A 316 -18.27 15.37 -5.53
N LYS A 317 -18.94 14.32 -6.00
CA LYS A 317 -18.71 13.76 -7.33
C LYS A 317 -18.90 14.79 -8.47
N PRO A 318 -19.91 15.68 -8.44
CA PRO A 318 -20.05 16.73 -9.45
C PRO A 318 -18.88 17.75 -9.47
N ASP A 319 -18.19 17.91 -8.35
CA ASP A 319 -17.16 18.94 -8.17
C ASP A 319 -15.75 18.42 -8.48
N VAL A 320 -15.57 17.15 -8.84
CA VAL A 320 -14.23 16.55 -9.04
C VAL A 320 -13.41 17.29 -10.12
N ALA A 321 -14.03 17.65 -11.25
CA ALA A 321 -13.32 18.33 -12.33
C ALA A 321 -12.84 19.72 -11.93
N SER A 322 -13.67 20.49 -11.22
CA SER A 322 -13.30 21.81 -10.71
C SER A 322 -12.29 21.70 -9.57
N PHE A 323 -12.43 20.71 -8.68
CA PHE A 323 -11.47 20.38 -7.62
C PHE A 323 -10.07 20.10 -8.18
N ILE A 324 -9.95 19.19 -9.15
CA ILE A 324 -8.68 18.86 -9.82
C ILE A 324 -8.07 20.12 -10.44
N LYS A 325 -8.87 20.93 -11.14
CA LYS A 325 -8.38 22.16 -11.77
C LYS A 325 -7.87 23.18 -10.76
N GLN A 326 -8.55 23.31 -9.63
CA GLN A 326 -8.13 24.23 -8.57
C GLN A 326 -6.81 23.79 -7.95
N ILE A 327 -6.63 22.50 -7.63
CA ILE A 327 -5.36 21.99 -7.09
C ILE A 327 -4.22 22.11 -8.11
N GLU A 328 -4.48 21.85 -9.40
CA GLU A 328 -3.51 22.10 -10.48
C GLU A 328 -2.95 23.53 -10.40
N VAL A 329 -3.81 24.51 -10.19
CA VAL A 329 -3.44 25.92 -10.15
C VAL A 329 -2.80 26.30 -8.81
N SER A 330 -3.45 25.99 -7.69
CA SER A 330 -3.08 26.48 -6.36
C SER A 330 -1.95 25.70 -5.68
N TYR A 331 -1.66 24.48 -6.14
CA TYR A 331 -0.61 23.66 -5.53
C TYR A 331 0.51 23.32 -6.51
N TYR A 332 0.16 22.70 -7.65
CA TYR A 332 1.15 22.15 -8.57
C TYR A 332 1.84 23.24 -9.39
N ARG A 333 1.08 24.17 -9.98
CA ARG A 333 1.64 25.25 -10.80
C ARG A 333 2.49 26.22 -9.98
N GLU A 334 2.09 26.53 -8.75
CA GLU A 334 2.90 27.34 -7.83
C GLU A 334 4.27 26.72 -7.51
N ARG A 335 4.38 25.39 -7.65
CA ARG A 335 5.63 24.63 -7.44
C ARG A 335 6.36 24.29 -8.74
N GLY A 336 5.93 24.85 -9.87
CA GLY A 336 6.58 24.64 -11.17
C GLY A 336 6.34 23.27 -11.81
N ILE A 337 5.34 22.51 -11.35
CA ILE A 337 5.01 21.19 -11.89
C ILE A 337 4.16 21.34 -13.15
N ALA A 338 4.50 20.62 -14.22
CA ALA A 338 3.81 20.75 -15.50
C ALA A 338 2.36 20.24 -15.43
N SER A 339 1.45 20.83 -16.22
CA SER A 339 0.02 20.50 -16.18
C SER A 339 -0.27 19.02 -16.46
N VAL A 340 0.49 18.40 -17.36
CA VAL A 340 0.37 16.96 -17.67
C VAL A 340 0.76 16.09 -16.45
N GLU A 341 1.86 16.43 -15.79
CA GLU A 341 2.31 15.72 -14.59
C GLU A 341 1.33 15.92 -13.43
N ALA A 342 0.84 17.14 -13.23
CA ALA A 342 -0.15 17.48 -12.23
C ALA A 342 -1.46 16.71 -12.41
N THR A 343 -1.92 16.56 -13.66
CA THR A 343 -3.13 15.78 -13.96
C THR A 343 -2.94 14.31 -13.62
N ASN A 344 -1.78 13.73 -13.94
CA ASN A 344 -1.46 12.33 -13.62
C ASN A 344 -1.18 12.09 -12.13
N ALA A 345 -0.93 13.16 -11.36
CA ALA A 345 -0.72 13.09 -9.92
C ALA A 345 -2.01 12.93 -9.12
N MET A 346 -3.18 13.12 -9.76
CA MET A 346 -4.49 13.05 -9.14
C MET A 346 -5.37 12.03 -9.83
N PHE A 347 -6.06 11.21 -9.05
CA PHE A 347 -7.01 10.24 -9.60
C PHE A 347 -8.13 9.94 -8.61
N GLU A 348 -9.31 9.66 -9.15
CA GLU A 348 -10.41 9.12 -8.38
C GLU A 348 -10.11 7.68 -7.95
N SER A 349 -10.52 7.32 -6.75
CA SER A 349 -10.32 5.99 -6.19
C SER A 349 -11.60 5.45 -5.61
N ILE A 350 -11.96 4.24 -6.06
CA ILE A 350 -13.00 3.41 -5.49
C ILE A 350 -12.36 2.13 -4.94
N PRO A 351 -12.99 1.44 -3.97
CA PRO A 351 -12.43 0.19 -3.46
C PRO A 351 -12.26 -0.85 -4.56
N ALA A 352 -11.01 -1.24 -4.83
CA ALA A 352 -10.66 -2.24 -5.84
C ALA A 352 -10.54 -3.66 -5.26
N SER A 353 -10.30 -4.64 -6.13
CA SER A 353 -10.02 -6.03 -5.74
C SER A 353 -8.63 -6.18 -5.13
N GLY A 354 -8.44 -7.21 -4.30
CA GLY A 354 -7.11 -7.62 -3.86
C GLY A 354 -6.36 -8.44 -4.92
N ALA A 355 -5.16 -8.90 -4.56
CA ALA A 355 -4.25 -9.68 -5.39
C ALA A 355 -4.91 -10.96 -5.90
N ASP A 356 -4.61 -11.32 -7.15
CA ASP A 356 -5.15 -12.52 -7.79
C ASP A 356 -4.16 -13.09 -8.81
N ILE A 357 -4.38 -14.34 -9.22
CA ILE A 357 -3.58 -15.01 -10.24
C ILE A 357 -4.38 -15.08 -11.54
N PHE A 358 -3.80 -14.56 -12.62
CA PHE A 358 -4.35 -14.69 -13.95
C PHE A 358 -3.73 -15.90 -14.65
N VAL A 359 -4.53 -16.92 -14.91
CA VAL A 359 -4.10 -18.09 -15.70
C VAL A 359 -4.48 -17.87 -17.15
N ARG A 360 -3.49 -17.88 -18.05
CA ARG A 360 -3.77 -17.91 -19.49
C ARG A 360 -4.28 -19.30 -19.83
N ASN A 361 -5.60 -19.45 -19.96
CA ASN A 361 -6.17 -20.65 -20.56
C ASN A 361 -5.68 -20.73 -22.00
N GLY A 362 -4.91 -21.77 -22.31
CA GLY A 362 -4.46 -22.05 -23.68
C GLY A 362 -5.64 -22.34 -24.59
N ALA A 363 -6.23 -21.29 -25.16
CA ALA A 363 -6.90 -21.39 -26.44
C ALA A 363 -5.90 -20.89 -27.48
N GLU A 364 -5.54 -21.79 -28.38
CA GLU A 364 -4.63 -21.59 -29.51
C GLU A 364 -4.97 -20.30 -30.28
N VAL A 365 -3.93 -19.60 -30.75
CA VAL A 365 -4.03 -18.54 -31.77
C VAL A 365 -3.96 -19.20 -33.14
#